data_AF-A5KPD6-F1
#
_entry.id   AF-A5KPD6-F1
#
_cell.length_a   1.000
_cell.length_b   1.000
_cell.length_c   1.000
_cell.angle_alpha   90.00
_cell.angle_beta   90.00
_cell.angle_gamma   90.00
#
_symmetry.space_group_name_H-M   'P 1'
#
loop_
_entity.id
_entity.type
_entity.pdbx_description
1 polymer ?
#
loop_
_entity_poly.entity_id
_entity_poly.type
_entity_poly.pdbx_seq_one_letter_code
_entity_poly.pdbx_strand_id
1 'polypeptide(L)'
;MKNKRINLLLILCFSLIFFITSFDCAYAAEENGSLNIILTYERQAIDGAEFSVYQVAKWNEKESRHTVKAPFRWNGDFVNIKTADDQLKLSLYFEKQSRNIKEMMKGETGDDGTAKFTDLKDGIYLVVQTGSSGKAKDFTNVQPFLVIIPQFENGIQNRVVNAKPKTEIQRKEKPEIPPQTPPDLSPKKRPQTGDITNMFRWNGVLMLSSGMLLLFFRIRQKSKIGEESVDEKE
;
A
#
# COMPACT_ATOMS: atom_id res chain seq x y z
N MET A 1 -9.87 77.58 -22.83
CA MET A 1 -8.92 76.60 -22.25
C MET A 1 -9.56 75.52 -21.37
N LYS A 2 -10.72 75.78 -20.71
CA LYS A 2 -11.39 74.85 -19.78
C LYS A 2 -11.83 73.52 -20.43
N ASN A 3 -12.40 73.58 -21.64
CA ASN A 3 -12.92 72.39 -22.34
C ASN A 3 -11.79 71.45 -22.84
N LYS A 4 -10.62 71.99 -23.18
CA LYS A 4 -9.46 71.18 -23.60
C LYS A 4 -8.88 70.39 -22.42
N ARG A 5 -8.88 70.96 -21.20
CA ARG A 5 -8.42 70.28 -19.97
C ARG A 5 -9.40 69.19 -19.52
N ILE A 6 -10.71 69.40 -19.69
CA ILE A 6 -11.75 68.42 -19.39
C ILE A 6 -11.69 67.23 -20.36
N ASN A 7 -11.54 67.47 -21.67
CA ASN A 7 -11.37 66.39 -22.65
C ASN A 7 -10.08 65.61 -22.43
N LEU A 8 -8.98 66.28 -22.06
CA LEU A 8 -7.73 65.60 -21.70
C LEU A 8 -7.92 64.71 -20.46
N LEU A 9 -8.60 65.20 -19.43
CA LEU A 9 -8.89 64.44 -18.22
C LEU A 9 -9.78 63.21 -18.52
N LEU A 10 -10.80 63.37 -19.38
CA LEU A 10 -11.68 62.29 -19.78
C LEU A 10 -10.95 61.21 -20.58
N ILE A 11 -10.09 61.61 -21.52
CA ILE A 11 -9.25 60.66 -22.30
C ILE A 11 -8.31 59.90 -21.35
N LEU A 12 -7.73 60.59 -20.37
CA LEU A 12 -6.82 59.99 -19.40
C LEU A 12 -7.57 59.02 -18.47
N CYS A 13 -8.77 59.37 -18.00
CA CYS A 13 -9.63 58.47 -17.24
C CYS A 13 -10.07 57.23 -18.06
N PHE A 14 -10.45 57.39 -19.33
CA PHE A 14 -10.80 56.26 -20.19
C PHE A 14 -9.61 55.33 -20.45
N SER A 15 -8.40 55.88 -20.60
CA SER A 15 -7.18 55.08 -20.72
C SER A 15 -6.81 54.33 -19.44
N LEU A 16 -7.10 54.91 -18.27
CA LEU A 16 -6.84 54.29 -16.97
C LEU A 16 -7.81 53.12 -16.71
N ILE A 17 -9.06 53.22 -17.15
CA ILE A 17 -10.05 52.14 -17.04
C ILE A 17 -9.64 50.92 -17.86
N PHE A 18 -9.02 51.12 -19.04
CA PHE A 18 -8.51 50.03 -19.89
C PHE A 18 -7.37 49.23 -19.24
N PHE A 19 -6.58 49.86 -18.36
CA PHE A 19 -5.52 49.18 -17.59
C PHE A 19 -6.05 48.42 -16.36
N ILE A 20 -7.22 48.79 -15.83
CA ILE A 20 -7.80 48.15 -14.64
C ILE A 20 -8.66 46.93 -15.04
N THR A 21 -9.11 46.84 -16.29
CA THR A 21 -9.89 45.69 -16.78
C THR A 21 -9.06 44.54 -17.34
N SER A 22 -7.73 44.58 -17.24
CA SER A 22 -6.89 43.39 -17.37
C SER A 22 -7.00 42.53 -16.10
N PHE A 23 -8.22 42.18 -15.71
CA PHE A 23 -8.38 40.89 -15.06
C PHE A 23 -8.14 39.89 -16.18
N ASP A 24 -6.91 39.40 -16.24
CA ASP A 24 -6.67 38.05 -16.70
C ASP A 24 -7.52 37.16 -15.80
N CYS A 25 -8.78 36.95 -16.17
CA CYS A 25 -9.38 35.65 -15.99
C CYS A 25 -8.49 34.73 -16.82
N ALA A 26 -7.36 34.31 -16.22
CA ALA A 26 -6.76 33.05 -16.53
C ALA A 26 -7.86 32.02 -16.23
N TYR A 27 -8.74 31.82 -17.22
CA TYR A 27 -9.41 30.57 -17.41
C TYR A 27 -8.25 29.59 -17.56
N ALA A 28 -7.84 28.99 -16.44
CA ALA A 28 -6.94 27.86 -16.48
C ALA A 28 -7.54 26.94 -17.54
N ALA A 29 -6.84 26.76 -18.66
CA ALA A 29 -7.24 25.76 -19.63
C ALA A 29 -7.58 24.51 -18.83
N GLU A 30 -8.78 23.96 -19.03
CA GLU A 30 -9.18 22.69 -18.41
C GLU A 30 -8.15 21.65 -18.85
N GLU A 31 -7.04 21.56 -18.12
CA GLU A 31 -6.02 20.57 -18.39
C GLU A 31 -6.59 19.29 -17.81
N ASN A 32 -7.14 18.47 -18.69
CA ASN A 32 -7.70 17.20 -18.30
C ASN A 32 -6.61 16.37 -17.59
N GLY A 33 -7.00 15.67 -16.54
CA GLY A 33 -6.08 14.85 -15.78
C GLY A 33 -5.63 13.60 -16.54
N SER A 34 -4.66 12.91 -15.94
CA SER A 34 -4.15 11.64 -16.44
C SER A 34 -3.96 10.66 -15.30
N LEU A 35 -4.11 9.38 -15.61
CA LEU A 35 -3.87 8.26 -14.70
C LEU A 35 -2.82 7.35 -15.30
N ASN A 36 -1.76 7.10 -14.56
CA ASN A 36 -0.78 6.05 -14.84
C ASN A 36 -0.99 4.92 -13.84
N ILE A 37 -1.24 3.72 -14.33
CA ILE A 37 -1.25 2.50 -13.52
C ILE A 37 0.11 1.84 -13.70
N ILE A 38 0.88 1.79 -12.62
CA ILE A 38 2.25 1.27 -12.63
C ILE A 38 2.25 -0.09 -11.93
N LEU A 39 2.53 -1.13 -12.70
CA LEU A 39 2.50 -2.51 -12.26
C LEU A 39 3.92 -3.06 -12.16
N THR A 40 4.38 -3.28 -10.93
CA THR A 40 5.72 -3.80 -10.66
C THR A 40 5.70 -4.81 -9.53
N TYR A 41 6.50 -5.87 -9.65
CA TYR A 41 6.75 -6.83 -8.58
C TYR A 41 8.26 -6.98 -8.38
N GLU A 42 8.74 -6.89 -7.14
CA GLU A 42 10.18 -6.93 -6.82
C GLU A 42 11.03 -5.97 -7.70
N ARG A 43 10.49 -4.78 -7.99
CA ARG A 43 11.07 -3.74 -8.86
C ARG A 43 11.16 -4.09 -10.35
N GLN A 44 10.56 -5.20 -10.77
CA GLN A 44 10.44 -5.57 -12.17
C GLN A 44 9.09 -5.14 -12.72
N ALA A 45 9.10 -4.57 -13.92
CA ALA A 45 7.90 -4.20 -14.65
C ALA A 45 7.10 -5.44 -15.09
N ILE A 46 5.79 -5.39 -14.90
CA ILE A 46 4.85 -6.42 -15.35
C ILE A 46 4.11 -5.91 -16.59
N ASP A 47 4.47 -6.44 -17.75
CA ASP A 47 3.78 -6.22 -19.01
C ASP A 47 2.56 -7.13 -19.17
N GLY A 48 1.58 -6.64 -19.91
CA GLY A 48 0.43 -7.42 -20.38
C GLY A 48 -0.81 -7.37 -19.49
N ALA A 49 -0.87 -6.53 -18.47
CA ALA A 49 -2.08 -6.37 -17.66
C ALA A 49 -3.04 -5.37 -18.32
N GLU A 50 -4.22 -5.83 -18.71
CA GLU A 50 -5.23 -5.00 -19.38
C GLU A 50 -6.20 -4.40 -18.36
N PHE A 51 -6.33 -3.09 -18.36
CA PHE A 51 -7.19 -2.32 -17.49
C PHE A 51 -8.30 -1.61 -18.28
N SER A 52 -9.50 -1.66 -17.73
CA SER A 52 -10.66 -0.87 -18.17
C SER A 52 -10.98 0.19 -17.12
N VAL A 53 -11.23 1.41 -17.59
CA VAL A 53 -11.51 2.59 -16.74
C VAL A 53 -12.94 3.05 -16.96
N TYR A 54 -13.66 3.32 -15.87
CA TYR A 54 -15.04 3.78 -15.88
C TYR A 54 -15.19 5.02 -15.01
N GLN A 55 -15.79 6.09 -15.51
CA GLN A 55 -16.13 7.25 -14.69
C GLN A 55 -17.40 6.95 -13.88
N VAL A 56 -17.25 6.75 -12.57
CA VAL A 56 -18.37 6.40 -11.67
C VAL A 56 -19.00 7.61 -11.00
N ALA A 57 -18.26 8.72 -10.89
CA ALA A 57 -18.80 9.99 -10.42
C ALA A 57 -18.14 11.17 -11.14
N LYS A 58 -18.89 12.26 -11.26
CA LYS A 58 -18.39 13.54 -11.77
C LYS A 58 -18.30 14.55 -10.61
N TRP A 59 -17.37 15.49 -10.71
CA TRP A 59 -17.39 16.66 -9.85
C TRP A 59 -18.62 17.52 -10.15
N ASN A 60 -19.34 17.96 -9.11
CA ASN A 60 -20.45 18.90 -9.22
C ASN A 60 -20.06 20.20 -8.50
N GLU A 61 -19.74 21.22 -9.28
CA GLU A 61 -19.30 22.53 -8.75
C GLU A 61 -20.34 23.21 -7.88
N LYS A 62 -21.64 23.04 -8.18
CA LYS A 62 -22.73 23.72 -7.45
C LYS A 62 -22.91 23.15 -6.05
N GLU A 63 -22.73 21.84 -5.91
CA GLU A 63 -22.90 21.13 -4.65
C GLU A 63 -21.55 20.88 -3.95
N SER A 64 -20.44 21.30 -4.57
CA SER A 64 -19.07 21.06 -4.12
C SER A 64 -18.80 19.61 -3.69
N ARG A 65 -19.35 18.66 -4.46
CA ARG A 65 -19.26 17.22 -4.15
C ARG A 65 -19.23 16.37 -5.41
N HIS A 66 -18.80 15.12 -5.25
CA HIS A 66 -18.88 14.12 -6.31
C HIS A 66 -20.30 13.54 -6.39
N THR A 67 -20.89 13.57 -7.58
CA THR A 67 -22.20 12.97 -7.86
C THR A 67 -22.01 11.73 -8.74
N VAL A 68 -22.60 10.62 -8.31
CA VAL A 68 -22.58 9.35 -9.07
C VAL A 68 -23.14 9.56 -10.47
N LYS A 69 -22.45 9.01 -11.47
CA LYS A 69 -22.80 9.12 -12.89
C LYS A 69 -23.57 7.88 -13.33
N ALA A 70 -24.73 8.06 -13.94
CA ALA A 70 -25.46 6.96 -14.58
C ALA A 70 -24.58 6.27 -15.66
N PRO A 71 -24.69 4.94 -15.84
CA PRO A 71 -25.67 4.04 -15.23
C PRO A 71 -25.24 3.46 -13.87
N PHE A 72 -24.12 3.89 -13.30
CA PHE A 72 -23.74 3.51 -11.95
C PHE A 72 -24.75 4.05 -10.94
N ARG A 73 -24.97 3.29 -9.86
CA ARG A 73 -25.91 3.62 -8.81
C ARG A 73 -25.24 3.44 -7.47
N TRP A 74 -25.30 4.46 -6.63
CA TRP A 74 -24.89 4.39 -5.23
C TRP A 74 -25.51 5.57 -4.48
N ASN A 75 -26.08 5.31 -3.31
CA ASN A 75 -26.82 6.31 -2.52
C ASN A 75 -25.99 6.88 -1.36
N GLY A 76 -24.69 6.55 -1.29
CA GLY A 76 -23.79 7.03 -0.25
C GLY A 76 -23.08 8.33 -0.62
N ASP A 77 -22.23 8.79 0.29
CA ASP A 77 -21.36 9.96 0.10
C ASP A 77 -19.90 9.53 0.06
N PHE A 78 -19.16 9.92 -0.98
CA PHE A 78 -17.74 9.60 -1.13
C PHE A 78 -16.89 10.12 0.04
N VAL A 79 -17.32 11.21 0.69
CA VAL A 79 -16.65 11.77 1.89
C VAL A 79 -16.67 10.79 3.09
N ASN A 80 -17.64 9.87 3.13
CA ASN A 80 -17.75 8.89 4.19
C ASN A 80 -16.84 7.66 3.98
N ILE A 81 -16.20 7.54 2.82
CA ILE A 81 -15.30 6.42 2.49
C ILE A 81 -13.88 6.74 2.97
N LYS A 82 -13.56 6.33 4.19
CA LYS A 82 -12.30 6.71 4.86
C LYS A 82 -11.27 5.59 4.96
N THR A 83 -11.71 4.34 4.92
CA THR A 83 -10.82 3.18 5.11
C THR A 83 -10.53 2.49 3.78
N ALA A 84 -9.39 1.80 3.70
CA ALA A 84 -9.04 0.98 2.54
C ALA A 84 -10.09 -0.11 2.28
N ASP A 85 -10.65 -0.70 3.34
CA ASP A 85 -11.70 -1.73 3.23
C ASP A 85 -13.00 -1.16 2.66
N ASP A 86 -13.41 0.05 3.07
CA ASP A 86 -14.61 0.69 2.52
C ASP A 86 -14.40 1.07 1.05
N GLN A 87 -13.21 1.55 0.69
CA GLN A 87 -12.83 1.80 -0.70
C GLN A 87 -12.89 0.52 -1.53
N LEU A 88 -12.34 -0.59 -1.02
CA LEU A 88 -12.38 -1.88 -1.72
C LEU A 88 -13.82 -2.40 -1.87
N LYS A 89 -14.63 -2.36 -0.81
CA LYS A 89 -16.05 -2.76 -0.86
C LYS A 89 -16.82 -1.96 -1.91
N LEU A 90 -16.60 -0.64 -1.95
CA LEU A 90 -17.25 0.23 -2.94
C LEU A 90 -16.74 -0.04 -4.35
N SER A 91 -15.44 -0.29 -4.52
CA SER A 91 -14.83 -0.65 -5.81
C SER A 91 -15.44 -1.94 -6.36
N LEU A 92 -15.52 -2.98 -5.53
CA LEU A 92 -16.16 -4.27 -5.88
C LEU A 92 -17.65 -4.10 -6.19
N TYR A 93 -18.34 -3.19 -5.49
CA TYR A 93 -19.73 -2.88 -5.76
C TYR A 93 -19.92 -2.23 -7.15
N PHE A 94 -19.08 -1.27 -7.52
CA PHE A 94 -19.12 -0.68 -8.86
C PHE A 94 -18.63 -1.62 -9.96
N GLU A 95 -17.63 -2.47 -9.69
CA GLU A 95 -17.18 -3.51 -10.63
C GLU A 95 -18.32 -4.46 -11.02
N LYS A 96 -19.17 -4.86 -10.07
CA LYS A 96 -20.35 -5.68 -10.40
C LYS A 96 -21.29 -4.97 -11.37
N GLN A 97 -21.44 -3.66 -11.24
CA GLN A 97 -22.28 -2.85 -12.13
C GLN A 97 -21.61 -2.66 -13.51
N SER A 98 -20.27 -2.58 -13.57
CA SER A 98 -19.54 -2.32 -14.81
C SER A 98 -19.62 -3.45 -15.83
N ARG A 99 -19.98 -4.68 -15.44
CA ARG A 99 -20.07 -5.86 -16.32
C ARG A 99 -20.94 -5.67 -17.58
N ASN A 100 -21.95 -4.80 -17.52
CA ASN A 100 -22.84 -4.50 -18.63
C ASN A 100 -22.70 -3.05 -19.13
N ILE A 101 -21.65 -2.35 -18.70
CA ILE A 101 -21.39 -0.95 -19.03
C ILE A 101 -20.17 -0.97 -19.94
N LYS A 102 -20.22 -0.22 -21.05
CA LYS A 102 -19.05 -0.02 -21.88
C LYS A 102 -18.03 0.83 -21.13
N GLU A 103 -16.78 0.37 -21.10
CA GLU A 103 -15.66 1.09 -20.54
C GLU A 103 -15.45 2.45 -21.24
N MET A 104 -15.00 3.44 -20.47
CA MET A 104 -14.67 4.75 -21.02
C MET A 104 -13.34 4.69 -21.78
N MET A 105 -12.37 3.99 -21.21
CA MET A 105 -11.05 3.77 -21.78
C MET A 105 -10.56 2.38 -21.45
N LYS A 106 -9.66 1.88 -22.30
CA LYS A 106 -8.99 0.60 -22.13
C LYS A 106 -7.51 0.78 -22.42
N GLY A 107 -6.65 0.13 -21.65
CA GLY A 107 -5.20 0.22 -21.81
C GLY A 107 -4.51 -0.99 -21.22
N GLU A 108 -3.33 -1.31 -21.71
CA GLU A 108 -2.53 -2.46 -21.28
C GLU A 108 -1.17 -1.98 -20.78
N THR A 109 -0.61 -2.65 -19.78
CA THR A 109 0.73 -2.32 -19.29
C THR A 109 1.78 -2.69 -20.34
N GLY A 110 2.60 -1.72 -20.69
CA GLY A 110 3.72 -1.91 -21.62
C GLY A 110 4.93 -2.61 -20.97
N ASP A 111 6.04 -2.59 -21.70
CA ASP A 111 7.34 -3.08 -21.25
C ASP A 111 7.88 -2.35 -20.00
N ASP A 112 7.53 -1.07 -19.85
CA ASP A 112 7.78 -0.25 -18.66
C ASP A 112 6.84 -0.57 -17.48
N GLY A 113 5.90 -1.50 -17.66
CA GLY A 113 4.92 -1.92 -16.66
C GLY A 113 3.83 -0.89 -16.43
N THR A 114 3.68 0.11 -17.31
CA THR A 114 2.74 1.22 -17.13
C THR A 114 1.61 1.18 -18.16
N ALA A 115 0.36 1.32 -17.69
CA ALA A 115 -0.79 1.63 -18.53
C ALA A 115 -1.17 3.12 -18.32
N LYS A 116 -1.28 3.88 -19.42
CA LYS A 116 -1.48 5.33 -19.39
C LYS A 116 -2.87 5.70 -19.91
N PHE A 117 -3.55 6.55 -19.17
CA PHE A 117 -4.87 7.08 -19.49
C PHE A 117 -4.82 8.61 -19.41
N THR A 118 -5.20 9.29 -20.48
CA THR A 118 -5.16 10.75 -20.59
C THR A 118 -6.56 11.30 -20.81
N ASP A 119 -6.72 12.61 -20.78
CA ASP A 119 -7.99 13.27 -21.08
C ASP A 119 -9.11 12.94 -20.07
N LEU A 120 -8.74 12.76 -18.80
CA LEU A 120 -9.67 12.44 -17.71
C LEU A 120 -10.19 13.72 -17.05
N LYS A 121 -11.50 13.96 -17.17
CA LYS A 121 -12.17 15.08 -16.50
C LYS A 121 -12.21 14.91 -14.98
N ASP A 122 -12.51 15.98 -14.27
CA ASP A 122 -12.62 15.95 -12.81
C ASP A 122 -13.74 14.98 -12.36
N GLY A 123 -13.40 14.02 -11.50
CA GLY A 123 -14.31 12.97 -11.06
C GLY A 123 -13.65 11.78 -10.38
N ILE A 124 -14.44 10.73 -10.17
CA ILE A 124 -14.00 9.46 -9.57
C ILE A 124 -14.13 8.37 -10.62
N TYR A 125 -13.06 7.59 -10.73
CA TYR A 125 -12.88 6.55 -11.72
C TYR A 125 -12.72 5.20 -11.05
N LEU A 126 -13.44 4.20 -11.53
CA LEU A 126 -13.22 2.79 -11.23
C LEU A 126 -12.22 2.23 -12.23
N VAL A 127 -11.22 1.53 -11.72
CA VAL A 127 -10.23 0.80 -12.50
C VAL A 127 -10.39 -0.68 -12.25
N VAL A 128 -10.51 -1.47 -13.32
CA VAL A 128 -10.68 -2.93 -13.26
C VAL A 128 -9.69 -3.59 -14.19
N GLN A 129 -8.95 -4.60 -13.73
CA GLN A 129 -8.16 -5.44 -14.62
C GLN A 129 -9.08 -6.43 -15.34
N THR A 130 -9.23 -6.26 -16.66
CA THR A 130 -10.14 -7.06 -17.50
C THR A 130 -9.44 -8.19 -18.25
N GLY A 131 -8.11 -8.17 -18.31
CA GLY A 131 -7.34 -9.18 -19.02
C GLY A 131 -5.90 -9.27 -18.54
N SER A 132 -5.28 -10.39 -18.88
CA SER A 132 -3.87 -10.66 -18.57
C SER A 132 -3.22 -11.39 -19.76
N SER A 133 -2.17 -10.78 -20.29
CA SER A 133 -1.30 -11.25 -21.34
C SER A 133 0.15 -11.23 -20.82
N GLY A 134 1.13 -11.62 -21.64
CA GLY A 134 2.56 -11.50 -21.29
C GLY A 134 2.92 -12.05 -19.89
N LYS A 135 3.74 -11.28 -19.16
CA LYS A 135 4.14 -11.60 -17.78
C LYS A 135 2.97 -11.51 -16.79
N ALA A 136 1.96 -10.66 -17.05
CA ALA A 136 0.82 -10.50 -16.14
C ALA A 136 0.05 -11.81 -15.89
N LYS A 137 0.15 -12.82 -16.77
CA LYS A 137 -0.45 -14.15 -16.55
C LYS A 137 0.11 -14.91 -15.34
N ASP A 138 1.33 -14.62 -14.91
CA ASP A 138 1.94 -15.26 -13.74
C ASP A 138 1.55 -14.56 -12.42
N PHE A 139 0.77 -13.47 -12.47
CA PHE A 139 0.35 -12.67 -11.31
C PHE A 139 -1.16 -12.69 -11.11
N THR A 140 -1.58 -12.67 -9.85
CA THR A 140 -2.99 -12.53 -9.47
C THR A 140 -3.50 -11.19 -10.00
N ASN A 141 -4.71 -11.20 -10.56
CA ASN A 141 -5.33 -9.99 -11.05
C ASN A 141 -5.44 -8.95 -9.93
N VAL A 142 -5.14 -7.70 -10.30
CA VAL A 142 -5.29 -6.54 -9.45
C VAL A 142 -6.75 -6.40 -9.02
N GLN A 143 -6.96 -6.24 -7.72
CA GLN A 143 -8.28 -5.90 -7.18
C GLN A 143 -8.75 -4.55 -7.74
N PRO A 144 -10.05 -4.38 -8.01
CA PRO A 144 -10.56 -3.10 -8.50
C PRO A 144 -10.35 -2.00 -7.46
N PHE A 145 -10.09 -0.79 -7.92
CA PHE A 145 -9.86 0.36 -7.05
C PHE A 145 -10.45 1.65 -7.63
N LEU A 146 -10.66 2.62 -6.75
CA LEU A 146 -11.14 3.95 -7.11
C LEU A 146 -9.97 4.94 -7.18
N VAL A 147 -10.04 5.82 -8.17
CA VAL A 147 -9.10 6.94 -8.36
C VAL A 147 -9.89 8.22 -8.45
N ILE A 148 -9.50 9.23 -7.67
CA ILE A 148 -10.05 10.59 -7.75
C ILE A 148 -9.11 11.41 -8.64
N ILE A 149 -9.66 12.18 -9.58
CA ILE A 149 -8.90 13.11 -10.41
C ILE A 149 -9.60 14.47 -10.32
N PRO A 150 -8.88 15.56 -9.99
CA PRO A 150 -7.50 15.59 -9.48
C PRO A 150 -7.40 14.97 -8.07
N GLN A 151 -6.20 14.52 -7.68
CA GLN A 151 -5.92 14.17 -6.28
C GLN A 151 -5.44 15.39 -5.51
N PHE A 152 -5.87 15.53 -4.27
CA PHE A 152 -5.38 16.56 -3.36
C PHE A 152 -4.52 15.91 -2.29
N GLU A 153 -3.21 16.16 -2.35
CA GLU A 153 -2.24 15.66 -1.38
C GLU A 153 -1.45 16.84 -0.84
N ASN A 154 -1.43 17.02 0.49
CA ASN A 154 -0.70 18.09 1.18
C ASN A 154 -1.01 19.51 0.64
N GLY A 155 -2.26 19.75 0.23
CA GLY A 155 -2.69 21.04 -0.34
C GLY A 155 -2.28 21.25 -1.80
N ILE A 156 -1.63 20.28 -2.44
CA ILE A 156 -1.26 20.30 -3.85
C ILE A 156 -2.31 19.52 -4.65
N GLN A 157 -2.79 20.14 -5.73
CA GLN A 157 -3.69 19.51 -6.68
C GLN A 157 -2.89 18.78 -7.76
N ASN A 158 -2.88 17.45 -7.72
CA ASN A 158 -2.21 16.59 -8.67
C ASN A 158 -3.20 16.15 -9.76
N ARG A 159 -3.00 16.65 -10.99
CA ARG A 159 -3.76 16.20 -12.17
C ARG A 159 -3.16 14.97 -12.85
N VAL A 160 -1.87 14.70 -12.64
CA VAL A 160 -1.19 13.46 -13.04
C VAL A 160 -1.16 12.50 -11.86
N VAL A 161 -2.04 11.52 -11.88
CA VAL A 161 -2.21 10.54 -10.80
C VAL A 161 -1.46 9.26 -11.13
N ASN A 162 -0.63 8.79 -10.19
CA ASN A 162 0.13 7.54 -10.35
C ASN A 162 -0.41 6.49 -9.36
N ALA A 163 -1.11 5.50 -9.87
CA ALA A 163 -1.62 4.38 -9.08
C ALA A 163 -0.62 3.21 -9.11
N LYS A 164 -0.30 2.67 -7.93
CA LYS A 164 0.56 1.50 -7.76
C LYS A 164 -0.22 0.38 -7.04
N PRO A 165 -1.12 -0.32 -7.76
CA PRO A 165 -1.89 -1.39 -7.15
C PRO A 165 -1.00 -2.52 -6.65
N LYS A 166 -1.46 -3.24 -5.62
CA LYS A 166 -0.75 -4.41 -5.11
C LYS A 166 -0.92 -5.60 -6.05
N THR A 167 0.17 -6.32 -6.29
CA THR A 167 0.21 -7.55 -7.08
C THR A 167 0.77 -8.70 -6.25
N GLU A 168 0.15 -9.86 -6.36
CA GLU A 168 0.63 -11.11 -5.78
C GLU A 168 0.93 -12.12 -6.89
N ILE A 169 1.85 -13.05 -6.68
CA ILE A 169 2.14 -14.10 -7.64
C ILE A 169 0.99 -15.11 -7.65
N GLN A 170 0.53 -15.54 -8.83
CA GLN A 170 -0.31 -16.74 -8.91
C GLN A 170 0.58 -17.91 -8.52
N ARG A 171 0.43 -18.42 -7.30
CA ARG A 171 1.11 -19.64 -6.90
C ARG A 171 0.69 -20.71 -7.91
N LYS A 172 1.56 -21.06 -8.87
CA LYS A 172 1.40 -22.26 -9.69
C LYS A 172 1.20 -23.39 -8.70
N GLU A 173 0.06 -24.08 -8.77
CA GLU A 173 -0.11 -25.34 -8.06
C GLU A 173 1.12 -26.18 -8.39
N LYS A 174 1.89 -26.50 -7.35
CA LYS A 174 2.97 -27.46 -7.43
C LYS A 174 2.38 -28.69 -8.10
N PRO A 175 2.99 -29.26 -9.16
CA PRO A 175 2.47 -30.47 -9.78
C PRO A 175 2.15 -31.49 -8.70
N GLU A 176 0.90 -31.95 -8.64
CA GLU A 176 0.53 -33.05 -7.78
C GLU A 176 1.46 -34.21 -8.12
N ILE A 177 2.36 -34.53 -7.20
CA ILE A 177 3.11 -35.77 -7.26
C ILE A 177 2.03 -36.85 -7.22
N PRO A 178 1.97 -37.78 -8.20
CA PRO A 178 0.96 -38.83 -8.20
C PRO A 178 0.99 -39.56 -6.85
N PRO A 179 -0.17 -39.99 -6.29
CA PRO A 179 -0.23 -40.55 -4.95
C PRO A 179 0.76 -41.70 -4.83
N GLN A 180 1.86 -41.48 -4.09
CA GLN A 180 2.73 -42.59 -3.73
C GLN A 180 1.96 -43.42 -2.70
N THR A 181 1.74 -44.68 -3.05
CA THR A 181 1.24 -45.73 -2.15
C THR A 181 1.88 -45.57 -0.78
N PRO A 182 1.10 -45.53 0.33
CA PRO A 182 1.66 -45.32 1.65
C PRO A 182 2.73 -46.38 1.95
N PRO A 183 3.95 -45.99 2.36
CA PRO A 183 4.96 -46.96 2.79
C PRO A 183 4.48 -47.68 4.05
N ASP A 184 4.64 -48.99 4.04
CA ASP A 184 4.43 -49.91 5.15
C ASP A 184 4.96 -49.34 6.49
N LEU A 185 4.07 -49.30 7.50
CA LEU A 185 4.34 -48.83 8.85
C LEU A 185 5.11 -49.89 9.67
N SER A 186 6.22 -50.39 9.13
CA SER A 186 7.19 -51.14 9.92
C SER A 186 8.11 -50.15 10.67
N PRO A 187 8.31 -50.29 11.99
CA PRO A 187 9.00 -49.28 12.80
C PRO A 187 10.50 -49.23 12.44
N LYS A 188 10.89 -48.27 11.60
CA LYS A 188 12.29 -47.95 11.34
C LYS A 188 12.95 -47.43 12.62
N LYS A 189 14.04 -48.08 13.04
CA LYS A 189 14.96 -47.59 14.08
C LYS A 189 15.36 -46.14 13.75
N ARG A 190 15.21 -45.26 14.73
CA ARG A 190 15.65 -43.85 14.62
C ARG A 190 17.15 -43.82 14.31
N PRO A 191 17.64 -42.93 13.42
CA PRO A 191 19.06 -42.70 13.27
C PRO A 191 19.61 -42.17 14.60
N GLN A 192 20.66 -42.80 15.10
CA GLN A 192 21.34 -42.40 16.33
C GLN A 192 22.36 -41.32 15.95
N THR A 193 21.93 -40.06 15.93
CA THR A 193 22.86 -38.93 15.77
C THR A 193 23.70 -38.83 17.04
N GLY A 194 25.01 -39.06 16.92
CA GLY A 194 25.98 -39.11 18.02
C GLY A 194 26.28 -37.77 18.69
N ASP A 195 25.32 -36.84 18.76
CA ASP A 195 25.46 -35.52 19.37
C ASP A 195 24.90 -35.49 20.79
N ILE A 196 25.34 -36.46 21.61
CA ILE A 196 25.28 -36.32 23.08
C ILE A 196 26.70 -36.13 23.61
N THR A 197 27.38 -35.10 23.12
CA THR A 197 28.62 -34.64 23.71
C THR A 197 28.34 -34.07 25.11
N ASN A 198 28.58 -34.91 26.11
CA ASN A 198 29.17 -34.57 27.40
C ASN A 198 28.56 -33.44 28.27
N MET A 199 27.33 -32.98 28.01
CA MET A 199 26.72 -31.94 28.84
C MET A 199 26.48 -32.44 30.28
N PHE A 200 26.07 -33.70 30.48
CA PHE A 200 25.90 -34.27 31.83
C PHE A 200 27.21 -34.58 32.55
N ARG A 201 28.28 -34.95 31.83
CA ARG A 201 29.58 -35.26 32.45
C ARG A 201 30.30 -34.00 32.95
N TRP A 202 30.24 -32.90 32.21
CA TRP A 202 30.88 -31.64 32.64
C TRP A 202 30.10 -30.92 33.75
N ASN A 203 28.76 -30.94 33.71
CA ASN A 203 27.95 -30.34 34.79
C ASN A 203 28.12 -31.08 36.12
N GLY A 204 28.27 -32.42 36.09
CA GLY A 204 28.54 -33.20 37.30
C GLY A 204 29.87 -32.85 37.98
N VAL A 205 30.93 -32.62 37.20
CA VAL A 205 32.26 -32.24 37.74
C VAL A 205 32.22 -30.83 38.35
N LEU A 206 31.48 -29.89 37.75
CA LEU A 206 31.31 -28.54 38.28
C LEU A 206 30.51 -28.49 39.60
N MET A 207 29.47 -29.31 39.75
CA MET A 207 28.73 -29.36 41.02
C MET A 207 29.57 -29.93 42.17
N LEU A 208 30.37 -30.97 41.91
CA LEU A 208 31.21 -31.59 42.95
C LEU A 208 32.30 -30.63 43.47
N SER A 209 32.93 -29.84 42.61
CA SER A 209 33.95 -28.87 43.04
C SER A 209 33.37 -27.73 43.88
N SER A 210 32.19 -27.21 43.52
CA SER A 210 31.50 -26.17 44.30
C SER A 210 31.07 -26.66 45.69
N GLY A 211 30.58 -27.90 45.79
CA GLY A 211 30.19 -28.51 47.06
C GLY A 211 31.38 -28.70 48.01
N MET A 212 32.52 -29.13 47.46
CA MET A 212 33.75 -29.34 48.23
C MET A 212 34.36 -28.01 48.72
N LEU A 213 34.26 -26.94 47.92
CA LEU A 213 34.69 -25.60 48.32
C LEU A 213 33.82 -25.03 49.46
N LEU A 214 32.50 -25.19 49.41
CA LEU A 214 31.58 -24.77 50.47
C LEU A 214 31.80 -25.55 51.77
N LEU A 215 32.07 -26.85 51.69
CA LEU A 215 32.45 -27.66 52.86
C LEU A 215 33.76 -27.17 53.47
N PHE A 216 34.77 -26.84 52.65
CA PHE A 216 36.03 -26.31 53.15
C PHE A 216 35.87 -24.95 53.86
N PHE A 217 35.06 -24.05 53.32
CA PHE A 217 34.73 -22.78 53.99
C PHE A 217 33.95 -22.99 55.29
N ARG A 218 33.01 -23.92 55.33
CA ARG A 218 32.24 -24.24 56.54
C ARG A 218 33.11 -24.87 57.63
N ILE A 219 34.06 -25.74 57.25
CA ILE A 219 35.03 -26.33 58.19
C ILE A 219 35.96 -25.24 58.75
N ARG A 220 36.47 -24.33 57.89
CA ARG A 220 37.29 -23.19 58.35
C ARG A 220 36.54 -22.19 59.24
N GLN A 221 35.25 -21.97 59.01
CA GLN A 221 34.45 -21.14 59.91
C GLN A 221 34.24 -21.84 61.26
N LYS A 222 33.98 -23.15 61.27
CA LYS A 222 33.86 -23.91 62.52
C LYS A 222 35.17 -24.02 63.30
N SER A 223 36.32 -24.11 62.64
CA SER A 223 37.61 -24.11 63.35
C SER A 223 37.90 -22.77 64.02
N LYS A 224 37.55 -21.65 63.37
CA LYS A 224 37.66 -20.31 63.98
C LYS A 224 36.74 -20.10 65.18
N ILE A 225 35.51 -20.63 65.11
CA ILE A 225 34.52 -20.51 66.20
C ILE A 225 34.85 -21.48 67.36
N GLY A 226 35.52 -22.61 67.07
CA GLY A 226 35.95 -23.57 68.08
C GLY A 226 37.18 -23.13 68.89
N GLU A 227 38.06 -22.28 68.35
CA GLU A 227 39.15 -21.64 69.10
C GLU A 227 38.63 -20.52 70.01
N GLU A 228 37.63 -19.75 69.60
CA GLU A 228 37.10 -18.63 70.38
C GLU A 228 36.21 -19.07 71.57
N SER A 229 35.71 -20.31 71.58
CA SER A 229 34.88 -20.85 72.67
C SER A 229 35.63 -21.68 73.72
N VAL A 230 36.96 -21.83 73.61
CA VAL A 230 37.79 -22.53 74.60
C VAL A 230 38.49 -21.55 75.56
N ASP A 231 38.59 -20.26 75.20
CA ASP A 231 39.24 -19.22 76.02
C ASP A 231 38.27 -18.44 76.95
N GLU A 232 37.01 -18.85 77.09
CA GLU A 232 36.04 -18.21 78.01
C GLU A 232 35.52 -19.18 79.10
N LYS A 233 36.38 -20.11 79.54
CA LYS A 233 36.28 -20.80 80.84
C LYS A 233 37.68 -21.21 81.34
N GLU A 234 38.45 -20.23 81.81
CA GLU A 234 39.29 -20.36 83.01
C GLU A 234 39.52 -18.98 83.64
#